data_AF-A0A2A5MB73-F1
#
_entry.id   AF-A0A2A5MB73-F1
#
_cell.length_a   1.000
_cell.length_b   1.000
_cell.length_c   1.000
_cell.angle_alpha   90.00
_cell.angle_beta   90.00
_cell.angle_gamma   90.00
#
_symmetry.space_group_name_H-M   'P 1'
#
loop_
_entity.id
_entity.type
_entity.pdbx_description
1 polymer ?
#
loop_
_entity_poly.entity_id
_entity_poly.type
_entity_poly.pdbx_seq_one_letter_code
_entity_poly.pdbx_strand_id
1 'polypeptide(L)'
;CSSLDVNSFYKALSLGDESVLKKVPGIGPKSAKRIIVELSDTKTKLESVSDDKSEALAALLTLGFKQEKIISVLASAQATGTSELIKEALKKLG
;
A
#
# COMPACT_ATOMS: atom_id res chain seq x y z
N CYS A 1 4.54 10.27 -24.92
CA CYS A 1 3.88 9.23 -24.10
C CYS A 1 4.91 8.16 -23.79
N SER A 2 5.31 7.79 -22.58
CA SER A 2 4.99 8.21 -21.22
C SER A 2 6.23 7.76 -20.43
N SER A 3 6.91 8.68 -19.74
CA SER A 3 8.30 8.49 -19.31
C SER A 3 8.56 7.37 -18.29
N LEU A 4 7.53 6.79 -17.69
CA LEU A 4 7.58 5.55 -16.93
C LEU A 4 6.13 5.15 -16.63
N ASP A 5 5.77 3.88 -16.74
CA ASP A 5 4.47 3.42 -16.22
C ASP A 5 4.51 3.35 -14.69
N VAL A 6 3.38 3.64 -14.04
CA VAL A 6 3.27 3.63 -12.57
C VAL A 6 3.66 2.28 -11.99
N ASN A 7 3.27 1.17 -12.63
CA ASN A 7 3.65 -0.17 -12.17
C ASN A 7 5.16 -0.41 -12.32
N SER A 8 5.76 0.10 -13.40
CA SER A 8 7.20 0.02 -13.62
C SER A 8 7.98 0.85 -12.61
N PHE A 9 7.43 2.01 -12.20
CA PHE A 9 7.97 2.84 -11.13
C PHE A 9 7.98 2.09 -9.79
N TYR A 10 6.84 1.52 -9.39
CA TYR A 10 6.75 0.77 -8.15
C TYR A 10 7.66 -0.46 -8.13
N LYS A 11 7.79 -1.15 -9.26
CA LYS A 11 8.69 -2.30 -9.38
C LYS A 11 10.15 -1.87 -9.26
N ALA A 12 10.53 -0.75 -9.89
CA ALA A 12 11.88 -0.19 -9.76
C ALA A 12 12.19 0.25 -8.32
N LEU A 13 11.22 0.84 -7.61
CA LEU A 13 11.38 1.18 -6.20
C LEU A 13 11.58 -0.06 -5.31
N SER A 14 10.77 -1.11 -5.51
CA SER A 14 10.92 -2.36 -4.75
C SER A 14 12.24 -3.08 -5.02
N LEU A 15 12.71 -3.05 -6.26
CA LEU A 15 13.96 -3.71 -6.66
C LEU A 15 15.20 -2.83 -6.43
N GLY A 16 15.02 -1.55 -6.03
CA GLY A 16 16.10 -0.58 -5.93
C GLY A 16 16.77 -0.27 -7.27
N ASP A 17 16.05 -0.41 -8.39
CA ASP A 17 16.60 -0.22 -9.74
C ASP A 17 16.66 1.27 -10.12
N GLU A 18 17.79 1.90 -9.78
CA GLU A 18 18.09 3.28 -10.14
C GLU A 18 18.09 3.54 -11.64
N SER A 19 18.37 2.53 -12.47
CA SER A 19 18.52 2.69 -13.92
C SER A 19 17.19 3.03 -14.57
N VAL A 20 16.10 2.49 -14.02
CA VAL A 20 14.73 2.79 -14.46
C VAL A 20 14.34 4.22 -14.10
N LEU A 21 14.73 4.69 -12.91
CA LEU A 21 14.47 6.07 -12.47
C LEU A 21 15.29 7.10 -13.27
N LYS A 22 16.53 6.77 -13.64
CA LYS A 22 17.42 7.61 -14.48
C LYS A 22 16.91 7.80 -15.91
N LYS A 23 16.02 6.93 -16.40
CA LYS A 23 15.38 7.09 -17.73
C LYS A 23 14.39 8.26 -17.77
N VAL A 24 13.95 8.73 -16.60
CA VAL A 24 13.08 9.90 -16.51
C VAL A 24 13.92 11.17 -16.71
N PRO A 25 13.59 12.03 -17.69
CA PRO A 25 14.33 13.26 -17.95
C PRO A 25 14.26 14.17 -16.71
N GLY A 26 15.42 14.55 -16.18
CA GLY A 26 15.55 15.35 -14.95
C GLY A 26 15.89 14.56 -13.68
N ILE A 27 15.85 13.21 -13.71
CA ILE A 27 16.26 12.38 -12.57
C ILE A 27 17.72 11.93 -12.74
N GLY A 28 18.63 12.58 -12.01
CA GLY A 28 20.04 12.19 -11.95
C GLY A 28 20.32 11.03 -10.98
N PRO A 29 21.56 10.48 -10.96
CA PRO A 29 21.93 9.35 -10.11
C PRO A 29 21.75 9.59 -8.61
N LYS A 30 22.04 10.81 -8.13
CA LYS A 30 21.82 11.17 -6.72
C LYS A 30 20.34 11.26 -6.37
N SER A 31 19.52 11.80 -7.28
CA SER A 31 18.08 11.94 -7.09
C SER A 31 17.39 10.58 -7.10
N ALA A 32 17.74 9.71 -8.05
CA ALA A 32 17.23 8.34 -8.13
C ALA A 32 17.46 7.56 -6.82
N LYS A 33 18.69 7.58 -6.28
CA LYS A 33 19.00 6.93 -5.00
C LYS A 33 18.18 7.48 -3.83
N ARG A 34 18.06 8.80 -3.75
CA ARG A 34 17.28 9.47 -2.70
C ARG A 34 15.81 9.08 -2.76
N ILE A 35 15.22 9.08 -3.95
CA ILE A 35 13.82 8.70 -4.19
C ILE A 35 13.58 7.24 -3.78
N ILE A 36 14.49 6.32 -4.13
CA ILE A 36 14.38 4.91 -3.72
C ILE A 36 14.40 4.82 -2.20
N VAL A 37 15.37 5.41 -1.52
CA VAL A 37 15.49 5.30 -0.06
C VAL A 37 14.27 5.92 0.65
N GLU A 38 13.84 7.12 0.25
CA GLU A 38 12.70 7.80 0.88
C GLU A 38 11.37 7.05 0.65
N LEU A 39 11.16 6.48 -0.54
CA LEU A 39 9.90 5.79 -0.87
C LEU A 39 9.88 4.32 -0.45
N SER A 40 11.02 3.61 -0.48
CA SER A 40 11.10 2.23 -0.01
C SER A 40 10.78 2.12 1.49
N ASP A 41 11.18 3.12 2.28
CA ASP A 41 10.82 3.21 3.71
C ASP A 41 9.29 3.33 3.91
N THR A 42 8.62 4.13 3.06
CA THR A 42 7.15 4.24 3.10
C THR A 42 6.43 2.98 2.63
N LYS A 43 7.05 2.18 1.75
CA LYS A 43 6.44 0.98 1.15
C LYS A 43 6.31 -0.17 2.14
N THR A 44 7.24 -0.29 3.10
CA THR A 44 7.19 -1.28 4.19
C THR A 44 5.93 -1.10 5.04
N LYS A 45 5.29 0.08 5.01
CA LYS A 45 4.03 0.34 5.71
C LYS A 45 2.77 0.01 4.90
N LEU A 46 2.90 -0.18 3.58
CA LEU A 46 1.77 -0.36 2.66
C LEU A 46 1.60 -1.81 2.16
N GLU A 47 2.70 -2.55 1.96
CA GLU A 47 2.65 -3.89 1.33
C GLU A 47 2.19 -5.04 2.25
N SER A 48 2.02 -4.80 3.55
CA SER A 48 1.53 -5.83 4.50
C SER A 48 0.01 -5.82 4.72
N VAL A 49 -0.73 -5.00 3.97
CA VAL A 49 -2.19 -4.97 3.98
C VAL A 49 -2.65 -5.49 2.63
N SER A 50 -3.01 -6.78 2.57
CA SER A 50 -3.68 -7.38 1.40
C SER A 50 -4.75 -6.43 0.86
N ASP A 51 -4.89 -6.29 -0.47
CA ASP A 51 -5.88 -5.38 -1.10
C ASP A 51 -7.26 -5.50 -0.44
N ASP A 52 -7.68 -6.72 -0.13
CA ASP A 52 -8.91 -7.03 0.60
C ASP A 52 -9.05 -6.34 1.97
N LYS A 53 -7.95 -6.21 2.73
CA LYS A 53 -7.93 -5.54 4.04
C LYS A 53 -7.97 -4.03 3.90
N SER A 54 -7.34 -3.47 2.86
CA SER A 54 -7.40 -2.04 2.56
C SER A 54 -8.82 -1.63 2.15
N GLU A 55 -9.43 -2.44 1.30
CA GLU A 55 -10.80 -2.24 0.83
C GLU A 55 -11.83 -2.44 1.96
N ALA A 56 -11.65 -3.46 2.81
CA ALA A 56 -12.46 -3.65 4.01
C ALA A 56 -12.31 -2.48 4.99
N LEU A 57 -11.09 -1.95 5.16
CA LEU A 57 -10.84 -0.80 6.02
C LEU A 57 -11.57 0.46 5.52
N ALA A 58 -11.54 0.73 4.22
CA ALA A 58 -12.25 1.86 3.61
C ALA A 58 -13.78 1.72 3.77
N ALA A 59 -14.32 0.52 3.59
CA ALA A 59 -15.75 0.25 3.79
C ALA A 59 -16.18 0.49 5.25
N LEU A 60 -15.40 0.00 6.21
CA LEU A 60 -15.70 0.16 7.64
C LEU A 60 -15.54 1.63 8.11
N LEU A 61 -14.59 2.37 7.55
CA LEU A 61 -14.47 3.82 7.77
C LEU A 61 -15.70 4.57 7.26
N THR A 62 -16.20 4.20 6.07
CA THR A 62 -17.39 4.80 5.46
C THR A 62 -18.65 4.53 6.30
N LEU A 63 -18.71 3.38 6.98
CA LEU A 63 -19.76 3.04 7.95
C LEU A 63 -19.65 3.82 9.28
N GLY A 64 -18.56 4.57 9.48
CA GLY A 64 -18.36 5.44 10.65
C GLY A 64 -17.57 4.83 11.81
N PHE A 65 -16.93 3.66 11.60
CA PHE A 65 -16.09 3.06 12.63
C PHE A 65 -14.72 3.75 12.73
N LYS A 66 -14.16 3.84 13.94
CA LYS A 66 -12.83 4.43 14.14
C LYS A 66 -11.74 3.56 13.52
N GLN A 67 -10.81 4.20 12.81
CA GLN A 67 -9.68 3.56 12.13
C GLN A 67 -8.88 2.63 13.04
N GLU A 68 -8.58 3.05 14.28
CA GLU A 68 -7.80 2.27 15.25
C GLU A 68 -8.48 0.93 15.59
N LYS A 69 -9.80 0.95 15.81
CA LYS A 69 -10.59 -0.25 16.06
C LYS A 69 -10.57 -1.17 14.84
N ILE A 70 -10.78 -0.63 13.64
CA ILE A 70 -10.79 -1.40 12.40
C ILE A 70 -9.45 -2.11 12.18
N ILE A 71 -8.32 -1.40 12.32
CA ILE A 71 -6.98 -1.97 12.14
C ILE A 71 -6.75 -3.10 13.16
N SER A 72 -7.12 -2.90 14.43
CA SER A 72 -6.97 -3.94 15.46
C SER A 72 -7.75 -5.21 15.12
N VAL A 73 -8.94 -5.07 14.54
CA VAL A 73 -9.82 -6.17 14.17
C VAL A 73 -9.31 -6.88 12.91
N LEU A 74 -8.92 -6.13 11.87
CA LEU A 74 -8.37 -6.66 10.61
C LEU A 74 -6.98 -7.29 10.78
N ALA A 75 -6.21 -6.90 11.81
CA ALA A 75 -4.97 -7.57 12.19
C ALA A 75 -5.23 -8.98 12.75
N SER A 76 -6.34 -9.14 13.49
CA SER A 76 -6.77 -10.44 14.04
C SER A 76 -7.59 -11.29 13.06
N ALA A 77 -8.04 -10.70 11.95
CA ALA A 77 -8.87 -11.38 10.96
C ALA A 77 -8.02 -12.27 10.06
N GLN A 78 -8.42 -13.53 9.94
CA GLN A 78 -7.80 -14.53 9.07
C GLN A 78 -8.63 -14.83 7.83
N ALA A 79 -9.78 -14.20 7.67
CA ALA A 79 -10.60 -14.35 6.47
C ALA A 79 -9.85 -13.85 5.22
N THR A 80 -10.04 -14.58 4.12
CA THR A 80 -9.59 -14.22 2.78
C THR A 80 -10.77 -13.65 2.00
N GLY A 81 -10.61 -12.49 1.38
CA GLY A 81 -11.70 -11.83 0.65
C GLY A 81 -12.34 -10.65 1.40
N THR A 82 -12.53 -9.54 0.67
CA THR A 82 -13.04 -8.26 1.20
C THR A 82 -14.37 -8.42 1.94
N SER A 83 -15.33 -9.15 1.37
CA SER A 83 -16.68 -9.29 1.95
C SER A 83 -16.67 -10.06 3.27
N GLU A 84 -15.83 -11.08 3.38
CA GLU A 84 -15.68 -11.89 4.60
C GLU A 84 -14.96 -11.09 5.69
N LEU A 85 -13.92 -10.33 5.33
CA LEU A 85 -13.25 -9.40 6.24
C LEU A 85 -14.20 -8.35 6.81
N ILE A 86 -15.05 -7.75 5.97
CA ILE A 86 -16.05 -6.77 6.43
C ILE A 86 -17.05 -7.43 7.39
N LYS A 87 -17.57 -8.62 7.05
CA LYS A 87 -18.52 -9.34 7.93
C LYS A 87 -17.90 -9.74 9.26
N GLU A 88 -16.69 -10.30 9.24
CA GLU A 88 -15.96 -10.67 10.45
C GLU A 88 -15.66 -9.44 11.30
N ALA A 89 -15.25 -8.34 10.66
CA ALA A 89 -14.95 -7.10 11.36
C ALA A 89 -16.20 -6.49 12.01
N LEU A 90 -17.33 -6.44 11.31
CA LEU A 90 -18.59 -5.97 11.86
C LEU A 90 -19.06 -6.81 13.05
N LYS A 91 -18.87 -8.14 12.99
CA LYS A 91 -19.21 -9.06 14.10
C LYS A 91 -18.33 -8.85 15.34
N LYS A 92 -17.10 -8.37 15.17
CA LYS A 92 -16.17 -8.05 16.27
C LYS A 92 -16.31 -6.59 16.77
N LEU A 93 -16.86 -5.69 15.95
CA LEU A 93 -17.02 -4.26 16.25
C LEU A 93 -18.38 -3.92 16.89
N GLY A 94 -19.42 -4.70 16.60
CA GLY A 94 -20.72 -4.67 17.28
C GLY A 94 -20.73 -5.53 18.53
#